data_AF-A0A5C3FWK7-F1
#
_entry.id   AF-A0A5C3FWK7-F1
#
_cell.length_a   1.000
_cell.length_b   1.000
_cell.length_c   1.000
_cell.angle_alpha   90.00
_cell.angle_beta   90.00
_cell.angle_gamma   90.00
#
_symmetry.space_group_name_H-M   'P 1'
#
loop_
_entity.id
_entity.type
_entity.pdbx_description
1 polymer ?
#
loop_
_entity_poly.entity_id
_entity_poly.type
_entity_poly.pdbx_seq_one_letter_code
_entity_poly.pdbx_strand_id
1 'polypeptide(L)'
;MSAQNIPEGTYRISFMDGVLVGLEPNRPLRVLPEEHSERSEWQVKKHGSDAFVIVLKKNEKLGITWSGDLHFGTPLLLAENPAPFKVQQQERDRFDLVPAKDEQLEVALSPAMIFPPIVAFMPRQISFAWHFQKV
;
A
#
# COMPACT_ATOMS: atom_id res chain seq x y z
N MET A 1 -4.17 20.71 -11.11
CA MET A 1 -5.37 20.06 -10.55
C MET A 1 -4.98 19.55 -9.17
N SER A 2 -5.69 19.98 -8.12
CA SER A 2 -5.42 19.55 -6.75
C SER A 2 -5.77 18.08 -6.60
N ALA A 3 -4.79 17.22 -6.29
CA ALA A 3 -5.04 15.83 -5.93
C ALA A 3 -6.07 15.80 -4.80
N GLN A 4 -7.20 15.12 -5.00
CA GLN A 4 -8.14 14.89 -3.93
C GLN A 4 -7.49 13.90 -2.95
N ASN A 5 -7.15 14.40 -1.77
CA ASN A 5 -6.56 13.61 -0.71
C ASN A 5 -7.62 12.66 -0.14
N ILE A 6 -7.31 11.36 -0.08
CA ILE A 6 -8.15 10.38 0.60
C ILE A 6 -8.39 10.81 2.07
N PRO A 7 -9.61 10.70 2.61
CA PRO A 7 -9.84 10.94 4.03
C PRO A 7 -9.05 9.98 4.91
N GLU A 8 -8.69 10.41 6.11
CA GLU A 8 -8.17 9.48 7.12
C GLU A 8 -9.26 8.51 7.57
N GLY A 9 -8.87 7.30 7.94
CA GLY A 9 -9.82 6.27 8.34
C GLY A 9 -9.27 4.87 8.25
N THR A 10 -10.13 3.90 8.56
CA THR A 10 -9.85 2.49 8.35
C THR A 10 -10.37 2.08 6.98
N TYR A 11 -9.51 1.39 6.23
CA TYR A 11 -9.77 0.93 4.89
C TYR A 11 -9.40 -0.53 4.74
N ARG A 12 -10.14 -1.21 3.88
CA ARG A 12 -9.69 -2.40 3.19
C ARG A 12 -9.14 -1.96 1.84
N ILE A 13 -7.89 -2.31 1.57
CA ILE A 13 -7.18 -1.93 0.35
C ILE A 13 -7.14 -3.16 -0.54
N SER A 14 -7.69 -3.10 -1.75
CA SER A 14 -7.80 -4.24 -2.66
C SER A 14 -7.23 -3.95 -4.04
N PHE A 15 -6.81 -5.02 -4.71
CA PHE A 15 -6.34 -5.01 -6.08
C PHE A 15 -6.76 -6.30 -6.77
N MET A 16 -7.37 -6.18 -7.96
CA MET A 16 -8.05 -7.31 -8.62
C MET A 16 -9.03 -8.00 -7.66
N ASP A 17 -8.96 -9.32 -7.53
CA ASP A 17 -9.87 -10.13 -6.70
C ASP A 17 -9.35 -10.38 -5.27
N GLY A 18 -8.34 -9.62 -4.82
CA GLY A 18 -7.73 -9.82 -3.51
C GLY A 18 -7.51 -8.54 -2.71
N VAL A 19 -7.23 -8.72 -1.43
CA VAL A 19 -7.00 -7.66 -0.44
C VAL A 19 -5.54 -7.62 -0.04
N LEU A 20 -5.03 -6.43 0.25
CA LEU A 20 -3.69 -6.22 0.78
C LEU A 20 -3.60 -6.75 2.21
N VAL A 21 -2.68 -7.68 2.44
CA VAL A 21 -2.50 -8.35 3.73
C VAL A 21 -1.07 -8.24 4.22
N GLY A 22 -0.93 -7.88 5.49
CA GLY A 22 0.30 -8.00 6.26
C GLY A 22 0.23 -9.24 7.17
N LEU A 23 0.88 -10.34 6.79
CA LEU A 23 0.80 -11.59 7.54
C LEU A 23 1.72 -11.62 8.77
N GLU A 24 2.96 -11.18 8.60
CA GLU A 24 4.03 -11.28 9.59
C GLU A 24 4.93 -10.02 9.54
N PRO A 25 5.48 -9.57 10.68
CA PRO A 25 6.47 -8.50 10.70
C PRO A 25 7.71 -8.85 9.87
N ASN A 26 8.28 -7.84 9.20
CA ASN A 26 9.45 -7.92 8.32
C ASN A 26 9.29 -8.90 7.15
N ARG A 27 8.04 -9.26 6.80
CA ARG A 27 7.73 -10.06 5.60
C ARG A 27 7.06 -9.20 4.54
N PRO A 28 7.22 -9.57 3.25
CA PRO A 28 6.52 -8.91 2.17
C PRO A 28 5.00 -8.91 2.35
N LEU A 29 4.38 -7.78 2.00
CA LEU A 29 2.94 -7.67 1.85
C LEU A 29 2.47 -8.50 0.66
N ARG A 30 1.23 -8.98 0.75
CA ARG A 30 0.63 -9.87 -0.24
C ARG A 30 -0.76 -9.40 -0.61
N VAL A 31 -1.23 -9.85 -1.77
CA VAL A 31 -2.63 -9.76 -2.17
C VAL A 31 -3.24 -11.16 -2.08
N LEU A 32 -4.24 -11.33 -1.22
CA LEU A 32 -4.86 -12.62 -0.90
C LEU A 32 -6.39 -12.53 -0.97
N PRO A 33 -7.12 -13.66 -1.13
CA PRO A 33 -8.56 -13.69 -0.95
C PRO A 33 -9.01 -13.16 0.41
N GLU A 34 -10.23 -12.64 0.49
CA GLU A 34 -10.80 -12.01 1.68
C GLU A 34 -11.23 -13.04 2.75
N GLU A 35 -10.27 -13.79 3.28
CA GLU A 35 -10.49 -14.78 4.35
C GLU A 35 -9.86 -14.34 5.69
N HIS A 36 -9.10 -13.24 5.69
CA HIS A 36 -8.30 -12.76 6.82
C HIS A 36 -8.61 -11.31 7.21
N SER A 37 -9.84 -11.05 7.67
CA SER A 37 -10.36 -9.70 7.94
C SER A 37 -9.41 -8.83 8.77
N GLU A 38 -8.94 -9.31 9.94
CA GLU A 38 -8.10 -8.51 10.84
C GLU A 38 -6.72 -8.15 10.29
N ARG A 39 -6.20 -8.91 9.32
CA ARG A 39 -4.87 -8.67 8.70
C ARG A 39 -4.97 -7.83 7.41
N SER A 40 -6.19 -7.45 7.05
CA SER A 40 -6.54 -6.73 5.82
C SER A 40 -7.11 -5.33 6.07
N GLU A 41 -7.25 -4.93 7.34
CA GLU A 41 -7.72 -3.61 7.75
C GLU A 41 -6.55 -2.67 8.06
N TRP A 42 -6.49 -1.58 7.32
CA TRP A 42 -5.42 -0.60 7.35
C TRP A 42 -5.95 0.75 7.79
N GLN A 43 -5.29 1.40 8.73
CA GLN A 43 -5.53 2.79 9.05
C GLN A 43 -4.66 3.67 8.16
N VAL A 44 -5.31 4.54 7.39
CA VAL A 44 -4.66 5.60 6.61
C VAL A 44 -4.63 6.85 7.48
N LYS A 45 -3.42 7.34 7.78
CA LYS A 45 -3.17 8.51 8.65
C LYS A 45 -2.35 9.54 7.89
N LYS A 46 -2.66 10.82 8.06
CA LYS A 46 -1.87 11.90 7.45
C LYS A 46 -0.47 11.94 8.05
N HIS A 47 0.50 12.25 7.20
CA HIS A 47 1.90 12.43 7.54
C HIS A 47 2.43 13.66 6.80
N GLY A 48 2.43 14.81 7.49
CA GLY A 48 2.70 16.09 6.84
C GLY A 48 1.50 16.62 6.04
N SER A 49 1.77 17.42 5.00
CA SER A 49 0.75 18.10 4.21
C SER A 49 0.17 17.28 3.05
N ASP A 50 0.98 16.41 2.44
CA ASP A 50 0.68 15.75 1.17
C ASP A 50 1.00 14.25 1.15
N ALA A 51 1.30 13.65 2.31
CA ALA A 51 1.60 12.23 2.42
C ALA A 51 0.80 11.56 3.55
N PHE A 52 0.80 10.24 3.50
CA PHE A 52 0.09 9.36 4.42
C PHE A 52 1.00 8.22 4.87
N VAL A 53 0.82 7.77 6.11
CA VAL A 53 1.30 6.47 6.55
C VAL A 53 0.13 5.51 6.62
N ILE A 54 0.37 4.27 6.21
CA ILE A 54 -0.64 3.21 6.18
C ILE A 54 -0.21 2.14 7.18
N VAL A 55 -0.95 2.01 8.28
CA VAL A 55 -0.61 1.14 9.40
C VAL A 55 -1.66 0.06 9.60
N LEU A 56 -1.25 -1.09 10.12
CA LEU A 56 -2.16 -2.19 10.38
C LEU A 56 -3.08 -1.86 11.56
N LYS A 57 -4.41 -1.95 11.39
CA LYS A 57 -5.37 -1.56 12.45
C LYS A 57 -5.17 -2.34 13.75
N LYS A 58 -4.87 -3.64 13.65
CA LYS A 58 -4.65 -4.51 14.81
C LYS A 58 -3.40 -4.16 15.60
N ASN A 59 -2.41 -3.53 14.97
CA ASN A 59 -1.16 -3.11 15.61
C ASN A 59 -0.57 -1.91 14.88
N GLU A 60 -0.90 -0.71 15.37
CA GLU A 60 -0.53 0.55 14.73
C GLU A 60 0.98 0.84 14.72
N LYS A 61 1.80 0.04 15.43
CA LYS A 61 3.27 0.11 15.34
C LYS A 61 3.80 -0.46 14.03
N LEU A 62 3.04 -1.34 13.40
CA LEU A 62 3.40 -1.97 12.14
C LEU A 62 2.64 -1.31 11.00
N GLY A 63 3.33 -1.01 9.92
CA GLY A 63 2.72 -0.51 8.71
C GLY A 63 3.53 -0.81 7.46
N ILE A 64 3.09 -0.20 6.38
CA ILE A 64 3.68 -0.39 5.06
C ILE A 64 5.01 0.36 5.00
N THR A 65 6.09 -0.35 4.68
CA THR A 65 7.42 0.22 4.49
C THR A 65 8.26 -0.65 3.56
N TRP A 66 9.54 -0.37 3.41
CA TRP A 66 10.52 -1.19 2.71
C TRP A 66 11.87 -1.09 3.42
N SER A 67 12.81 -2.00 3.10
CA SER A 67 14.17 -1.96 3.62
C SER A 67 15.17 -1.51 2.54
N GLY A 68 16.23 -0.83 2.97
CA GLY A 68 17.31 -0.40 2.09
C GLY A 68 16.90 0.68 1.08
N ASP A 69 17.64 0.70 -0.02
CA ASP A 69 17.42 1.64 -1.11
C ASP A 69 16.16 1.28 -1.90
N LEU A 70 15.44 2.31 -2.32
CA LEU A 70 14.23 2.14 -3.12
C LEU A 70 14.62 2.03 -4.58
N HIS A 71 14.19 0.95 -5.23
CA HIS A 71 14.36 0.73 -6.65
C HIS A 71 13.20 -0.12 -7.18
N PHE A 72 13.19 -0.32 -8.50
CA PHE A 72 12.28 -1.25 -9.15
C PHE A 72 12.39 -2.66 -8.54
N GLY A 73 11.25 -3.26 -8.21
CA GLY A 73 11.16 -4.60 -7.63
C GLY A 73 11.41 -4.66 -6.12
N THR A 74 11.74 -3.56 -5.45
CA THR A 74 11.87 -3.54 -3.98
C THR A 74 10.52 -3.93 -3.35
N PRO A 75 10.48 -4.99 -2.51
CA PRO A 75 9.24 -5.46 -1.92
C PRO A 75 8.76 -4.51 -0.82
N LEU A 76 7.44 -4.34 -0.73
CA LEU A 76 6.83 -3.68 0.42
C LEU A 76 6.71 -4.69 1.56
N LEU A 77 7.02 -4.25 2.76
CA LEU A 77 7.05 -5.05 3.99
C LEU A 77 5.99 -4.54 4.97
N LEU A 78 5.49 -5.45 5.81
CA LEU A 78 4.84 -5.08 7.07
C LEU A 78 5.94 -4.93 8.13
N ALA A 79 6.29 -3.72 8.56
CA ALA A 79 7.31 -3.55 9.60
C ALA A 79 7.07 -2.28 10.43
N GLU A 80 7.92 -2.08 11.45
CA GLU A 80 7.98 -0.83 12.20
C GLU A 80 8.50 0.31 11.30
N ASN A 81 8.29 1.56 11.74
CA ASN A 81 8.65 2.77 10.99
C ASN A 81 7.97 2.83 9.60
N PRO A 82 6.63 2.94 9.57
CA PRO A 82 5.88 3.02 8.32
C PRO A 82 6.36 4.21 7.47
N ALA A 83 6.52 3.96 6.18
CA ALA A 83 7.02 4.98 5.27
C ALA A 83 5.88 5.86 4.74
N PRO A 84 6.17 7.12 4.38
CA PRO A 84 5.18 8.03 3.82
C PRO A 84 4.91 7.72 2.34
N PHE A 85 3.63 7.74 1.97
CA PHE A 85 3.15 7.57 0.60
C PHE A 85 2.23 8.72 0.19
N LYS A 86 2.30 9.09 -1.09
CA LYS A 86 1.26 9.89 -1.76
C LYS A 86 0.18 8.94 -2.24
N VAL A 87 -1.07 9.20 -1.85
CA VAL A 87 -2.24 8.45 -2.29
C VAL A 87 -2.98 9.31 -3.31
N GLN A 88 -2.77 9.03 -4.60
CA GLN A 88 -3.24 9.87 -5.70
C GLN A 88 -4.51 9.27 -6.30
N GLN A 89 -5.62 9.99 -6.25
CA GLN A 89 -6.87 9.52 -6.82
C GLN A 89 -6.78 9.49 -8.36
N GLN A 90 -7.06 8.33 -8.96
CA GLN A 90 -7.27 8.20 -10.41
C GLN A 90 -8.76 8.31 -10.75
N GLU A 91 -9.58 7.52 -10.06
CA GLU A 91 -11.03 7.46 -10.20
C GLU A 91 -11.68 7.41 -8.81
N ARG A 92 -13.01 7.53 -8.73
CA ARG A 92 -13.81 7.68 -7.51
C ARG A 92 -13.22 7.00 -6.26
N ASP A 93 -12.93 5.71 -6.34
CA ASP A 93 -12.41 4.87 -5.26
C ASP A 93 -11.10 4.16 -5.61
N ARG A 94 -10.44 4.55 -6.71
CA ARG A 94 -9.21 3.95 -7.22
C ARG A 94 -8.05 4.92 -7.09
N PHE A 95 -6.98 4.47 -6.45
CA PHE A 95 -5.85 5.31 -6.07
C PHE A 95 -4.52 4.67 -6.45
N ASP A 96 -3.60 5.49 -6.94
CA ASP A 96 -2.20 5.13 -7.00
C ASP A 96 -1.58 5.31 -5.62
N LEU A 97 -0.73 4.38 -5.25
CA LEU A 97 0.08 4.48 -4.04
C LEU A 97 1.54 4.68 -4.46
N VAL A 98 2.06 5.88 -4.22
CA VAL A 98 3.37 6.33 -4.70
C VAL A 98 4.26 6.63 -3.48
N PRO A 99 5.49 6.12 -3.38
CA PRO A 99 6.35 6.45 -2.25
C PRO A 99 6.68 7.95 -2.28
N ALA A 100 6.54 8.64 -1.14
CA ALA A 100 6.70 10.10 -1.13
C ALA A 100 8.11 10.58 -1.51
N LYS A 101 9.11 9.69 -1.48
CA LYS A 101 10.50 9.99 -1.82
C LYS A 101 10.85 9.80 -3.30
N ASP A 102 10.02 9.11 -4.08
CA ASP A 102 10.28 8.84 -5.51
C ASP A 102 8.97 8.69 -6.27
N GLU A 103 8.58 9.74 -7.00
CA GLU A 103 7.32 9.77 -7.74
C GLU A 103 7.37 9.01 -9.08
N GLN A 104 8.52 8.45 -9.47
CA GLN A 104 8.65 7.63 -10.67
C GLN A 104 8.22 6.17 -10.44
N LEU A 105 8.05 5.78 -9.18
CA LEU A 105 7.63 4.46 -8.75
C LEU A 105 6.19 4.47 -8.24
N GLU A 106 5.51 3.35 -8.36
CA GLU A 106 4.22 3.07 -7.72
C GLU A 106 4.22 1.70 -7.08
N VAL A 107 3.29 1.48 -6.17
CA VAL A 107 3.06 0.20 -5.52
C VAL A 107 2.19 -0.65 -6.42
N ALA A 108 2.64 -1.88 -6.71
CA ALA A 108 1.95 -2.82 -7.58
C ALA A 108 2.29 -4.27 -7.19
N LEU A 109 1.73 -5.23 -7.94
CA LEU A 109 2.16 -6.63 -7.82
C LEU A 109 3.55 -6.82 -8.42
N SER A 110 4.40 -7.59 -7.73
CA SER A 110 5.70 -7.98 -8.28
C SER A 110 5.51 -8.87 -9.52
N PRO A 111 6.29 -8.66 -10.60
CA PRO A 111 6.25 -9.50 -11.79
C PRO A 111 6.95 -10.86 -11.59
N ALA A 112 7.64 -11.06 -10.47
CA ALA A 112 8.28 -12.34 -10.17
C ALA A 112 7.21 -13.43 -9.95
N MET A 113 7.45 -14.65 -10.46
CA MET A 113 6.56 -15.81 -10.28
C MET A 113 6.63 -16.36 -8.84
N ILE A 114 6.21 -15.56 -7.86
CA ILE A 114 6.16 -15.91 -6.44
C ILE A 114 4.69 -16.11 -6.06
N PHE A 115 4.37 -17.25 -5.45
CA PHE A 115 3.04 -17.52 -4.91
C PHE A 115 3.07 -17.62 -3.38
N PRO A 116 2.18 -16.92 -2.64
CA PRO A 116 1.22 -15.93 -3.15
C PRO A 116 1.89 -14.70 -3.78
N PRO A 117 1.19 -13.91 -4.63
CA PRO A 117 1.72 -12.66 -5.16
C PRO A 117 2.16 -11.70 -4.04
N ILE A 118 3.32 -11.09 -4.20
CA ILE A 118 3.84 -10.07 -3.29
C ILE A 118 3.69 -8.68 -3.90
N VAL A 119 3.66 -7.67 -3.03
CA VAL A 119 3.58 -6.26 -3.42
C VAL A 119 4.99 -5.66 -3.46
N ALA A 120 5.29 -4.91 -4.51
CA ALA A 120 6.59 -4.29 -4.74
C ALA A 120 6.45 -2.94 -5.46
N PHE A 121 7.56 -2.22 -5.57
CA PHE A 121 7.63 -0.99 -6.36
C PHE A 121 7.84 -1.29 -7.86
N MET A 122 7.06 -0.63 -8.71
CA MET A 122 7.10 -0.75 -10.17
C MET A 122 7.21 0.65 -10.81
N PRO A 123 7.69 0.77 -12.06
CA PRO A 123 7.74 2.06 -12.75
C PRO A 123 6.31 2.50 -13.10
N ARG A 124 6.03 3.82 -13.04
CA ARG A 124 4.70 4.41 -13.30
C ARG A 124 4.18 4.37 -14.76
N GLN A 125 4.61 3.39 -15.54
CA GLN A 125 4.25 3.25 -16.95
C GLN A 125 2.92 2.51 -17.16
N ILE A 126 2.45 1.76 -16.16
CA ILE A 126 1.23 0.96 -16.19
C ILE A 126 0.49 1.24 -14.90
N SER A 127 -0.72 1.79 -14.95
CA SER A 127 -1.50 2.10 -13.74
C SER A 127 -1.89 0.82 -12.98
N PHE A 128 -1.50 0.74 -11.70
CA PHE A 128 -1.95 -0.28 -10.76
C PHE A 128 -2.85 0.35 -9.69
N ALA A 129 -4.00 0.88 -10.12
CA ALA A 129 -4.90 1.59 -9.21
C ALA A 129 -5.56 0.65 -8.18
N TRP A 130 -5.26 0.90 -6.90
CA TRP A 130 -5.77 0.18 -5.73
C TRP A 130 -7.13 0.73 -5.30
N HIS A 131 -8.05 -0.15 -4.89
CA HIS A 131 -9.34 0.24 -4.38
C HIS A 131 -9.30 0.41 -2.85
N PHE A 132 -9.74 1.57 -2.35
CA PHE A 132 -9.77 1.87 -0.91
C PHE A 132 -11.23 1.87 -0.42
N GLN A 133 -11.67 0.74 0.12
CA GLN A 133 -13.01 0.59 0.69
C GLN A 133 -13.00 0.95 2.18
N LYS A 134 -13.80 1.92 2.59
CA LYS A 134 -13.91 2.30 4.01
C LYS A 134 -14.63 1.19 4.81
N VAL A 135 -14.10 0.88 6.00
CA VAL A 135 -14.65 -0.11 6.95
C VAL A 135 -15.38 0.60 8.08
#